data_AF-A0A1A8EZM7-F1
#
_entry.id   AF-A0A1A8EZM7-F1
#
_cell.length_a   1.000
_cell.length_b   1.000
_cell.length_c   1.000
_cell.angle_alpha   90.00
_cell.angle_beta   90.00
_cell.angle_gamma   90.00
#
_symmetry.space_group_name_H-M   'P 1'
#
loop_
_entity.id
_entity.type
_entity.pdbx_description
1 polymer ?
#
loop_
_entity_poly.entity_id
_entity_poly.type
_entity_poly.pdbx_seq_one_letter_code
_entity_poly.pdbx_strand_id
1 'polypeptide(L)'
;SILNGSNIFVIDTGRGALRARTSLDREQQGTYQLWIEAVDGGEPALSSVTMVTVLLLDVNDNPPIVLFPQSNQSYMLVLPNTTPGTSITEVYAVDKDTGMNAVIAYSIIKRKGGEPGSFAIDPDTGNITLKRELSNRGLYSLLVKVSDHG
;
A
#
# COMPACT_ATOMS: atom_id res chain seq x y z
N SER A 1 -24.70 -24.30 -11.32
CA SER A 1 -25.04 -22.86 -11.27
C SER A 1 -24.36 -22.22 -10.06
N ILE A 2 -24.35 -20.88 -9.96
CA ILE A 2 -23.94 -20.17 -8.73
C ILE A 2 -25.20 -19.77 -7.98
N LEU A 3 -25.37 -20.20 -6.73
CA LEU A 3 -26.61 -20.05 -5.98
C LEU A 3 -26.79 -18.68 -5.33
N ASN A 4 -25.71 -18.04 -4.89
CA ASN A 4 -25.77 -16.78 -4.15
C ASN A 4 -25.82 -15.52 -5.05
N GLY A 5 -26.21 -15.67 -6.33
CA GLY A 5 -26.56 -14.53 -7.18
C GLY A 5 -25.43 -13.55 -7.50
N SER A 6 -24.17 -14.00 -7.53
CA SER A 6 -23.04 -13.12 -7.84
C SER A 6 -23.09 -12.64 -9.31
N ASN A 7 -23.20 -11.33 -9.53
CA ASN A 7 -22.96 -10.71 -10.84
C ASN A 7 -21.46 -10.55 -11.17
N ILE A 8 -20.59 -10.91 -10.22
CA ILE A 8 -19.14 -10.74 -10.31
C ILE A 8 -18.50 -11.97 -10.95
N PHE A 9 -19.07 -13.16 -10.75
CA PHE A 9 -18.58 -14.42 -11.32
C PHE A 9 -19.63 -15.09 -12.19
N VAL A 10 -19.16 -15.85 -13.17
CA VAL A 10 -19.99 -16.71 -14.02
C VAL A 10 -19.36 -18.08 -14.13
N ILE A 11 -20.18 -19.13 -14.16
CA ILE A 11 -19.73 -20.50 -14.42
C ILE A 11 -20.21 -20.93 -15.81
N ASP A 12 -19.29 -21.42 -16.65
CA ASP A 12 -19.63 -22.12 -17.89
C ASP A 12 -20.31 -23.43 -17.51
N THR A 13 -21.61 -23.55 -17.73
CA THR A 13 -22.39 -24.72 -17.33
C THR A 13 -22.07 -25.99 -18.13
N GLY A 14 -21.44 -25.86 -19.30
CA GLY A 14 -21.01 -27.01 -20.11
C GLY A 14 -19.63 -27.54 -19.71
N ARG A 15 -18.78 -26.71 -19.11
CA ARG A 15 -17.38 -27.06 -18.75
C ARG A 15 -17.05 -26.97 -17.26
N GLY A 16 -17.92 -26.35 -16.45
CA GLY A 16 -17.67 -26.05 -15.05
C GLY A 16 -16.66 -24.92 -14.81
N ALA A 17 -16.23 -24.19 -15.85
CA ALA A 17 -15.20 -23.17 -15.72
C ALA A 17 -15.75 -21.88 -15.07
N LEU A 18 -15.20 -21.50 -13.91
CA LEU A 18 -15.50 -20.25 -13.23
C LEU A 18 -14.68 -19.10 -13.83
N ARG A 19 -15.33 -17.96 -14.12
CA ARG A 19 -14.70 -16.76 -14.69
C ARG A 19 -15.21 -15.51 -13.99
N ALA A 20 -14.35 -14.50 -13.88
CA ALA A 20 -14.78 -13.15 -13.50
C ALA A 20 -15.56 -12.52 -14.66
N ARG A 21 -16.62 -11.77 -14.32
CA ARG A 21 -17.45 -11.01 -15.26
C ARG A 21 -17.08 -9.53 -15.26
N THR A 22 -16.56 -9.02 -14.15
CA THR A 22 -16.12 -7.64 -13.96
C THR A 22 -14.65 -7.61 -13.57
N SER A 23 -14.05 -6.41 -13.59
CA SER A 23 -12.78 -6.18 -12.89
C SER A 23 -12.95 -6.51 -11.40
N LEU A 24 -11.89 -7.06 -10.82
CA LEU A 24 -11.81 -7.40 -9.41
C LEU A 24 -10.73 -6.53 -8.78
N ASP A 25 -10.99 -6.07 -7.56
CA ASP A 25 -10.14 -5.16 -6.81
C ASP A 25 -10.00 -5.75 -5.40
N ARG A 26 -8.75 -6.05 -5.01
CA ARG A 26 -8.47 -6.73 -3.74
C ARG A 26 -8.66 -5.78 -2.56
N GLU A 27 -8.31 -4.51 -2.74
CA GLU A 27 -8.46 -3.43 -1.78
C GLU A 27 -9.94 -3.15 -1.47
N GLN A 28 -10.83 -3.38 -2.45
CA GLN A 28 -12.28 -3.37 -2.23
C GLN A 28 -12.80 -4.67 -1.60
N GLN A 29 -12.43 -5.84 -2.15
CA GLN A 29 -12.85 -7.14 -1.63
C GLN A 29 -11.88 -8.27 -2.04
N GLY A 30 -11.00 -8.67 -1.12
CA GLY A 30 -10.01 -9.73 -1.38
C GLY A 30 -10.51 -11.18 -1.31
N THR A 31 -11.76 -11.43 -0.91
CA THR A 31 -12.28 -12.80 -0.75
C THR A 31 -13.74 -12.91 -1.17
N TYR A 32 -14.06 -13.97 -1.90
CA TYR A 32 -15.41 -14.32 -2.33
C TYR A 32 -15.72 -15.77 -1.99
N GLN A 33 -16.91 -16.01 -1.45
CA GLN A 33 -17.44 -17.35 -1.20
C GLN A 33 -18.60 -17.60 -2.18
N LEU A 34 -18.47 -18.63 -3.01
CA LEU A 34 -19.42 -18.98 -4.04
C LEU A 34 -20.01 -20.36 -3.75
N TRP A 35 -21.33 -20.43 -3.66
CA TRP A 35 -22.04 -21.70 -3.52
C TRP A 35 -22.37 -22.23 -4.92
N ILE A 36 -21.72 -23.32 -5.30
CA ILE A 36 -21.86 -23.95 -6.61
C ILE A 36 -22.75 -25.17 -6.48
N GLU A 37 -23.81 -25.22 -7.29
CA GLU A 37 -24.68 -26.39 -7.43
C GLU A 37 -24.38 -27.12 -8.73
N ALA A 38 -24.25 -28.44 -8.64
CA ALA A 38 -24.29 -29.36 -9.78
C ALA A 38 -25.60 -30.14 -9.71
N VAL A 39 -26.29 -30.26 -10.85
CA VAL A 39 -27.55 -31.01 -11.00
C VAL A 39 -27.32 -32.03 -12.10
N ASP A 40 -27.72 -33.28 -11.86
CA ASP A 40 -27.67 -34.32 -12.89
C ASP A 40 -28.84 -34.22 -13.89
N GLY A 41 -28.80 -35.02 -14.94
CA GLY A 41 -29.85 -35.08 -15.96
C GLY A 41 -30.91 -36.16 -15.71
N GLY A 42 -31.00 -36.68 -14.48
CA GLY A 42 -31.92 -37.77 -14.15
C GLY A 42 -33.37 -37.33 -13.96
N GLU A 43 -34.29 -38.31 -13.88
CA GLU A 43 -35.67 -38.11 -13.42
C GLU A 43 -36.02 -39.10 -12.30
N PRO A 44 -36.15 -38.67 -11.03
CA PRO A 44 -35.96 -37.29 -10.56
C PRO A 44 -34.48 -36.87 -10.59
N ALA A 45 -34.24 -35.58 -10.83
CA ALA A 45 -32.89 -35.02 -10.82
C ALA A 45 -32.31 -34.98 -9.39
N LEU A 46 -31.02 -35.27 -9.24
CA LEU A 46 -30.28 -35.10 -8.00
C LEU A 46 -29.33 -33.90 -8.11
N SER A 47 -29.10 -33.22 -6.99
CA SER A 47 -28.14 -32.12 -6.93
C SER A 47 -27.18 -32.22 -5.76
N SER A 48 -26.02 -31.58 -5.91
CA SER A 48 -25.00 -31.42 -4.88
C SER A 48 -24.50 -29.99 -4.87
N VAL A 49 -24.25 -29.46 -3.66
CA VAL A 49 -23.81 -28.09 -3.44
C VAL A 49 -22.47 -28.09 -2.72
N THR A 50 -21.54 -27.27 -3.19
CA THR A 50 -20.23 -27.06 -2.55
C THR A 50 -19.86 -25.58 -2.49
N MET A 51 -19.01 -25.21 -1.53
CA MET A 51 -18.49 -23.85 -1.40
C MET A 51 -17.12 -23.75 -2.05
N VAL A 52 -16.96 -22.75 -2.91
CA VAL A 52 -15.68 -22.37 -3.52
C VAL A 52 -15.27 -21.01 -2.95
N THR A 53 -14.08 -20.96 -2.36
CA THR A 53 -13.47 -19.71 -1.88
C THR A 53 -12.49 -19.19 -2.92
N VAL A 54 -12.73 -17.98 -3.43
CA VAL A 54 -11.83 -17.26 -4.32
C VAL A 54 -11.07 -16.23 -3.49
N LEU A 55 -9.75 -16.33 -3.49
CA LEU A 55 -8.84 -15.37 -2.84
C LEU A 55 -8.16 -14.54 -3.94
N LEU A 56 -8.25 -13.22 -3.85
CA LEU A 56 -7.52 -12.34 -4.75
C LEU A 56 -6.10 -12.12 -4.25
N LEU A 57 -5.15 -12.22 -5.18
CA LEU A 57 -3.78 -11.84 -4.94
C LEU A 57 -3.62 -10.33 -5.14
N ASP A 58 -2.69 -9.77 -4.38
CA ASP A 58 -2.33 -8.36 -4.42
C ASP A 58 -1.56 -8.02 -5.71
N VAL A 59 -1.81 -6.82 -6.24
CA VAL A 59 -1.07 -6.20 -7.33
C VAL A 59 -0.64 -4.82 -6.84
N ASN A 60 0.57 -4.40 -7.17
CA ASN A 60 1.05 -3.06 -6.80
C ASN A 60 0.36 -1.98 -7.65
N ASP A 61 -0.83 -1.56 -7.26
CA ASP A 61 -1.64 -0.57 -7.99
C ASP A 61 -2.05 0.64 -7.14
N ASN A 62 -1.65 0.69 -5.86
CA ASN A 62 -1.81 1.85 -5.01
C ASN A 62 -0.44 2.46 -4.70
N PRO A 63 -0.19 3.75 -5.03
CA PRO A 63 1.04 4.40 -4.62
C PRO A 63 0.98 4.85 -3.14
N PRO A 64 2.13 4.95 -2.45
CA PRO A 64 2.19 5.43 -1.07
C PRO A 64 1.62 6.83 -0.90
N ILE A 65 0.80 7.01 0.13
CA ILE A 65 0.18 8.28 0.50
C ILE A 65 0.87 8.85 1.74
N VAL A 66 1.51 10.02 1.59
CA VAL A 66 2.13 10.73 2.72
C VAL A 66 1.05 11.38 3.58
N LEU A 67 0.99 10.98 4.85
CA LEU A 67 0.07 11.52 5.86
C LEU A 67 0.73 12.59 6.74
N PHE A 68 2.05 12.55 6.89
CA PHE A 68 2.82 13.56 7.62
C PHE A 68 4.20 13.79 6.97
N PRO A 69 4.71 15.04 6.91
CA PRO A 69 4.05 16.28 7.33
C PRO A 69 2.87 16.66 6.43
N GLN A 70 1.88 17.35 7.00
CA GLN A 70 0.80 17.92 6.17
C GLN A 70 1.38 18.97 5.22
N SER A 71 0.76 19.16 4.06
CA SER A 71 1.26 20.06 3.00
C SER A 71 1.43 21.53 3.44
N ASN A 72 0.72 21.94 4.49
CA ASN A 72 0.81 23.27 5.10
C ASN A 72 1.73 23.33 6.34
N GLN A 73 2.30 22.20 6.77
CA GLN A 73 3.11 22.06 7.99
C GLN A 73 4.44 21.34 7.73
N SER A 74 5.10 21.67 6.61
CA SER A 74 6.39 21.06 6.22
C SER A 74 7.62 21.80 6.77
N TYR A 75 7.45 22.72 7.72
CA TYR A 75 8.55 23.50 8.30
C TYR A 75 8.77 23.10 9.75
N MET A 76 10.02 22.81 10.08
CA MET A 76 10.46 22.49 11.44
C MET A 76 11.50 23.50 11.89
N LEU A 77 11.38 23.96 13.13
CA LEU A 77 12.39 24.80 13.76
C LEU A 77 13.47 23.89 14.36
N VAL A 78 14.71 24.05 13.90
CA VAL A 78 15.89 23.39 14.48
C VAL A 78 16.76 24.45 15.13
N LEU A 79 17.13 24.25 16.39
CA LEU A 79 17.95 25.20 17.11
C LEU A 79 19.44 25.06 16.69
N PRO A 80 20.23 26.14 16.64
CA PRO A 80 21.61 26.09 16.17
C PRO A 80 22.53 25.14 16.95
N ASN A 81 22.21 24.87 18.22
CA ASN A 81 22.95 24.00 19.13
C ASN A 81 22.29 22.62 19.31
N THR A 82 21.40 22.22 18.40
CA THR A 82 20.81 20.88 18.41
C THR A 82 21.89 19.84 18.18
N THR A 83 21.96 18.85 19.07
CA THR A 83 22.96 17.78 19.04
C THR A 83 22.78 16.88 17.80
N PRO A 84 23.86 16.51 17.10
CA PRO A 84 23.81 15.44 16.10
C PRO A 84 23.24 14.14 16.69
N GLY A 85 22.38 13.47 15.94
CA GLY A 85 21.61 12.30 16.36
C GLY A 85 20.17 12.64 16.79
N THR A 86 19.85 13.91 17.04
CA THR A 86 18.48 14.31 17.38
C THR A 86 17.52 14.06 16.21
N SER A 87 16.40 13.41 16.51
CA SER A 87 15.23 13.32 15.63
C SER A 87 14.61 14.71 15.46
N ILE A 88 14.54 15.17 14.21
CA ILE A 88 13.98 16.47 13.87
C ILE A 88 12.49 16.34 13.55
N THR A 89 12.16 15.35 12.72
CA THR A 89 10.79 15.08 12.27
C THR A 89 10.77 13.68 11.64
N GLU A 90 9.63 13.30 11.08
CA GLU A 90 9.48 12.08 10.31
C GLU A 90 8.67 12.35 9.05
N VAL A 91 8.78 11.46 8.08
CA VAL A 91 7.85 11.37 6.97
C VAL A 91 7.07 10.08 7.16
N TYR A 92 5.77 10.20 7.35
CA TYR A 92 4.89 9.05 7.55
C TYR A 92 3.99 8.90 6.33
N ALA A 93 4.08 7.73 5.70
CA ALA A 93 3.23 7.36 4.58
C ALA A 93 2.56 6.01 4.82
N VAL A 94 1.47 5.78 4.11
CA VAL A 94 0.72 4.52 4.14
C VAL A 94 0.45 4.05 2.71
N ASP A 95 0.40 2.74 2.54
CA ASP A 95 0.02 2.09 1.30
C ASP A 95 -1.20 1.19 1.54
N LYS A 96 -2.08 1.07 0.54
CA LYS A 96 -3.29 0.24 0.64
C LYS A 96 -3.07 -1.19 0.18
N ASP A 97 -1.97 -1.44 -0.53
CA ASP A 97 -1.58 -2.77 -0.99
C ASP A 97 -1.19 -3.65 0.21
N THR A 98 -0.71 -4.87 -0.06
CA THR A 98 -0.34 -5.80 1.01
C THR A 98 1.00 -6.49 0.77
N GLY A 99 1.60 -7.01 1.85
CA GLY A 99 2.89 -7.68 1.75
C GLY A 99 3.98 -6.73 1.25
N MET A 100 4.76 -7.17 0.25
CA MET A 100 5.88 -6.39 -0.30
C MET A 100 5.43 -5.13 -1.04
N ASN A 101 4.25 -5.15 -1.66
CA ASN A 101 3.73 -3.99 -2.39
C ASN A 101 3.37 -2.82 -1.45
N ALA A 102 3.16 -3.09 -0.16
CA ALA A 102 2.96 -2.06 0.85
C ALA A 102 4.19 -1.71 1.69
N VAL A 103 5.37 -2.28 1.37
CA VAL A 103 6.61 -1.94 2.08
C VAL A 103 7.12 -0.61 1.56
N ILE A 104 7.05 0.41 2.41
CA ILE A 104 7.43 1.78 2.06
C ILE A 104 8.91 2.02 2.39
N ALA A 105 9.60 2.63 1.43
CA ALA A 105 10.96 3.12 1.55
C ALA A 105 11.05 4.64 1.43
N TYR A 106 11.91 5.24 2.25
CA TYR A 106 12.12 6.68 2.33
C TYR A 106 13.53 7.08 1.90
N SER A 107 13.68 8.18 1.15
CA SER A 107 15.00 8.70 0.77
C SER A 107 15.01 10.21 0.55
N ILE A 108 16.09 10.89 0.94
CA ILE A 108 16.29 12.31 0.63
C ILE A 108 17.00 12.41 -0.73
N ILE A 109 16.28 12.88 -1.74
CA ILE A 109 16.75 12.96 -3.14
C ILE A 109 17.28 14.34 -3.52
N LYS A 110 16.90 15.42 -2.82
CA LYS A 110 17.50 16.75 -3.01
C LYS A 110 17.63 17.47 -1.67
N ARG A 111 18.68 18.30 -1.57
CA ARG A 111 18.98 19.13 -0.40
C ARG A 111 19.29 20.54 -0.87
N LYS A 112 18.79 21.54 -0.16
CA LYS A 112 19.11 22.96 -0.39
C LYS A 112 19.37 23.65 0.95
N GLY A 113 20.43 24.44 1.02
CA GLY A 113 20.90 25.03 2.27
C GLY A 113 21.70 24.00 3.09
N GLY A 114 22.83 24.42 3.63
CA GLY A 114 23.70 23.56 4.44
C GLY A 114 24.76 22.76 3.69
N GLU A 115 25.55 22.05 4.48
CA GLU A 115 26.55 21.09 4.00
C GLU A 115 25.87 19.78 3.58
N PRO A 116 26.40 19.08 2.55
CA PRO A 116 25.98 17.72 2.25
C PRO A 116 26.07 16.82 3.50
N GLY A 117 24.99 16.08 3.78
CA GLY A 117 24.95 15.16 4.90
C GLY A 117 24.63 15.78 6.27
N SER A 118 24.17 17.04 6.35
CA SER A 118 23.62 17.60 7.61
C SER A 118 22.39 16.84 8.12
N PHE A 119 21.63 16.20 7.22
CA PHE A 119 20.44 15.43 7.55
C PHE A 119 20.48 14.04 6.91
N ALA A 120 19.97 13.06 7.64
CA ALA A 120 19.68 11.73 7.11
C ALA A 120 18.22 11.39 7.35
N ILE A 121 17.67 10.52 6.51
CA ILE A 121 16.39 9.87 6.73
C ILE A 121 16.65 8.38 6.90
N ASP A 122 15.99 7.78 7.88
CA ASP A 122 15.94 6.34 8.01
C ASP A 122 15.04 5.75 6.92
N PRO A 123 15.52 4.76 6.13
CA PRO A 123 14.82 4.29 4.94
C PRO A 123 13.56 3.49 5.25
N ASP A 124 13.42 2.95 6.45
CA ASP A 124 12.30 2.07 6.82
C ASP A 124 11.25 2.81 7.66
N THR A 125 11.69 3.78 8.47
CA THR A 125 10.83 4.52 9.42
C THR A 125 10.49 5.93 8.97
N GLY A 126 11.20 6.47 7.98
CA GLY A 126 11.03 7.86 7.54
C GLY A 126 11.53 8.89 8.56
N ASN A 127 12.20 8.48 9.64
CA ASN A 127 12.70 9.37 10.66
C ASN A 127 13.86 10.24 10.14
N ILE A 128 13.73 11.57 10.22
CA ILE A 128 14.74 12.53 9.80
C ILE A 128 15.57 12.95 11.01
N THR A 129 16.87 12.66 10.95
CA THR A 129 17.83 12.99 12.02
C THR A 129 18.84 14.04 11.55
N LEU A 130 19.25 14.88 12.49
CA LEU A 130 20.40 15.76 12.32
C LEU A 130 21.67 14.92 12.42
N LYS A 131 22.60 15.04 11.47
CA LYS A 131 23.88 14.29 11.47
C LYS A 131 25.08 15.17 11.75
N ARG A 132 24.94 16.48 11.60
CA ARG A 132 25.99 17.47 11.87
C ARG A 132 25.36 18.71 12.45
N GLU A 133 26.11 19.43 13.27
CA GLU A 133 25.69 20.74 13.77
C GLU A 133 25.43 21.70 12.60
N LEU A 134 24.42 22.55 12.75
CA LEU A 134 24.07 23.54 11.74
C LEU A 134 24.94 24.78 11.96
N SER A 135 26.00 24.90 11.16
CA SER A 135 26.95 26.02 11.24
C SER A 135 26.33 27.37 10.88
N ASN A 136 25.31 27.37 10.02
CA ASN A 136 24.64 28.59 9.55
C ASN A 136 23.15 28.60 9.93
N ARG A 137 22.70 29.76 10.40
CA ARG A 137 21.26 30.04 10.55
C ARG A 137 20.66 30.25 9.16
N GLY A 138 19.57 29.56 8.85
CA GLY A 138 18.92 29.68 7.55
C GLY A 138 17.87 28.61 7.32
N LEU A 139 17.27 28.66 6.13
CA LEU A 139 16.29 27.68 5.69
C LEU A 139 16.97 26.52 4.98
N TYR A 140 16.66 25.31 5.43
CA TYR A 140 17.12 24.06 4.85
C TYR A 140 15.91 23.36 4.23
N SER A 141 16.02 22.90 2.99
CA SER A 141 14.95 22.20 2.29
C SER A 141 15.41 20.80 1.91
N LEU A 142 14.59 19.80 2.25
CA LEU A 142 14.79 18.41 1.90
C LEU A 142 13.66 18.00 0.97
N LEU A 143 13.99 17.45 -0.21
CA LEU A 143 13.02 16.74 -1.03
C LEU A 143 13.13 15.26 -0.69
N VAL A 144 12.07 14.72 -0.07
CA VAL A 144 11.97 13.31 0.27
C VAL A 144 11.17 12.60 -0.82
N LYS A 145 11.70 11.48 -1.30
CA LYS A 145 10.99 10.50 -2.11
C LYS A 145 10.46 9.42 -1.16
N VAL A 146 9.19 9.08 -1.36
CA VAL A 146 8.52 7.93 -0.76
C VAL A 146 8.16 6.99 -1.91
N SER A 147 8.47 5.71 -1.77
CA SER A 147 8.13 4.69 -2.76
C SER A 147 7.89 3.36 -2.07
N ASP A 148 6.98 2.57 -2.59
CA ASP A 148 6.83 1.16 -2.26
C ASP A 148 7.93 0.30 -2.92
N HIS A 149 7.85 -1.01 -2.71
CA HIS A 149 8.81 -2.02 -3.20
C HIS A 149 8.32 -2.82 -4.42
N GLY A 150 7.25 -2.39 -5.10
CA GLY A 150 6.72 -3.07 -6.29
C GLY A 150 6.88 -2.31 -7.60
#